data_AF-A0A0Q5Q3F8-F1
#
_entry.id   AF-A0A0Q5Q3F8-F1
#
_cell.length_a   1.000
_cell.length_b   1.000
_cell.length_c   1.000
_cell.angle_alpha   90.00
_cell.angle_beta   90.00
_cell.angle_gamma   90.00
#
_symmetry.space_group_name_H-M   'P 1'
#
loop_
_entity.id
_entity.type
_entity.pdbx_description
1 polymer ?
#
loop_
_entity_poly.entity_id
_entity_poly.type
_entity_poly.pdbx_seq_one_letter_code
_entity_poly.pdbx_strand_id
1 'polypeptide(L)'
;MRVVFTKIAEISYGEILQFLSEVWTQREMNVFIDDVESIVTQLMEGKYRMFQKSQAGTRSALIGKKHVRMFFRKENENQINVILFFDMRQNPEKIIDLL
;
A
#
# COMPACT_ATOMS: atom_id res chain seq x y z
N MET A 1 -15.58 -1.59 7.56
CA MET A 1 -15.13 -0.39 6.79
C MET A 1 -14.94 -0.74 5.33
N ARG A 2 -15.24 0.18 4.42
CA ARG A 2 -14.93 0.07 2.99
C ARG A 2 -13.48 0.53 2.77
N VAL A 3 -12.69 -0.25 2.04
CA VAL A 3 -11.34 0.13 1.60
C VAL A 3 -11.41 0.42 0.11
N VAL A 4 -10.92 1.60 -0.30
CA VAL A 4 -10.92 2.06 -1.69
C VAL A 4 -9.51 2.42 -2.10
N PHE A 5 -9.07 1.92 -3.25
CA PHE A 5 -7.79 2.29 -3.82
C PHE A 5 -8.03 3.55 -4.65
N THR A 6 -7.28 4.61 -4.37
CA THR A 6 -7.27 5.80 -5.24
C THR A 6 -6.65 5.46 -6.57
N LYS A 7 -6.84 6.32 -7.58
CA LYS A 7 -6.26 6.07 -8.90
C LYS A 7 -4.73 5.95 -8.86
N ILE A 8 -4.07 6.74 -8.02
CA ILE A 8 -2.62 6.69 -7.79
C ILE A 8 -2.22 5.36 -7.13
N ALA A 9 -3.00 4.88 -6.16
CA ALA A 9 -2.76 3.58 -5.54
C ALA A 9 -2.91 2.42 -6.54
N GLU A 10 -3.91 2.45 -7.43
CA GLU A 10 -4.06 1.44 -8.48
C GLU A 10 -2.85 1.40 -9.42
N ILE A 11 -2.39 2.57 -9.86
CA ILE A 11 -1.25 2.69 -10.79
C ILE A 11 0.03 2.17 -10.10
N SER A 12 0.36 2.72 -8.93
CA SER A 12 1.57 2.34 -8.19
C SER A 12 1.58 0.87 -7.76
N TYR A 13 0.41 0.30 -7.42
CA TYR A 13 0.29 -1.13 -7.16
C TYR A 13 0.59 -1.97 -8.42
N GLY A 14 0.02 -1.57 -9.55
CA GLY A 14 0.26 -2.21 -10.85
C GLY A 14 1.73 -2.17 -11.27
N GLU A 15 2.41 -1.04 -11.09
CA GLU A 15 3.84 -0.89 -11.38
C GLU A 15 4.70 -1.84 -10.53
N ILE A 16 4.37 -2.00 -9.25
CA ILE A 16 5.07 -2.93 -8.36
C ILE A 16 4.82 -4.38 -8.80
N LEU A 17 3.58 -4.75 -9.11
CA LEU A 17 3.25 -6.08 -9.61
C LEU A 17 3.98 -6.39 -10.92
N GLN A 18 4.02 -5.42 -11.85
CA GLN A 18 4.76 -5.56 -13.09
C GLN A 18 6.24 -5.82 -12.83
N PHE A 19 6.89 -4.98 -12.03
CA PHE A 19 8.29 -5.16 -11.67
C PHE A 19 8.55 -6.52 -11.00
N LEU A 20 7.69 -6.92 -10.06
CA LEU A 20 7.83 -8.21 -9.39
C LEU A 20 7.69 -9.38 -10.37
N SER A 21 6.78 -9.29 -11.34
CA SER A 21 6.56 -10.34 -12.35
C SER A 21 7.73 -10.53 -13.32
N GLU A 22 8.51 -9.48 -13.57
CA GLU A 22 9.68 -9.54 -14.45
C GLU A 22 10.91 -10.13 -13.74
N VAL A 23 10.98 -10.00 -12.42
CA VAL A 23 12.20 -10.30 -11.63
C VAL A 23 12.04 -11.51 -10.71
N TRP A 24 10.83 -11.83 -10.28
CA TRP A 24 10.56 -12.82 -9.23
C TRP A 24 9.64 -13.95 -9.70
N THR A 25 9.62 -15.04 -8.95
CA THR A 25 8.75 -16.18 -9.25
C THR A 25 7.31 -15.87 -8.85
N GLN A 26 6.37 -16.64 -9.40
CA GLN A 26 4.96 -16.61 -9.01
C GLN A 26 4.76 -16.75 -7.49
N ARG A 27 5.64 -17.51 -6.82
CA ARG A 27 5.57 -17.69 -5.36
C ARG A 27 5.81 -16.37 -4.63
N GLU A 28 6.85 -15.61 -5.01
CA GLU A 28 7.11 -14.32 -4.37
C GLU A 28 6.04 -13.28 -4.71
N MET A 29 5.47 -13.32 -5.92
CA MET A 29 4.33 -12.49 -6.27
C MET A 29 3.11 -12.78 -5.38
N ASN A 30 2.79 -14.06 -5.17
CA ASN A 30 1.67 -14.45 -4.31
C ASN A 30 1.88 -13.98 -2.87
N VAL A 31 3.09 -14.11 -2.32
CA VAL A 31 3.40 -13.60 -0.97
C VAL A 31 3.17 -12.09 -0.88
N PHE A 32 3.53 -11.32 -1.90
CA PHE A 32 3.28 -9.88 -1.93
C PHE A 32 1.78 -9.55 -1.96
N ILE A 33 1.00 -10.27 -2.78
CA ILE A 33 -0.45 -10.10 -2.87
C ILE A 33 -1.11 -10.47 -1.53
N ASP A 34 -0.71 -11.58 -0.91
CA ASP A 34 -1.22 -12.05 0.38
C ASP A 34 -0.93 -11.01 1.49
N ASP A 35 0.25 -10.40 1.48
CA ASP A 35 0.58 -9.29 2.40
C ASP A 35 -0.40 -8.13 2.23
N VAL A 36 -0.70 -7.72 1.00
CA VAL A 36 -1.61 -6.61 0.69
C VAL A 36 -3.04 -6.94 1.13
N GLU A 37 -3.53 -8.13 0.79
CA GLU A 37 -4.87 -8.61 1.16
C GLU A 37 -5.04 -8.72 2.68
N SER A 38 -4.01 -9.18 3.39
CA SER A 38 -4.00 -9.22 4.85
C SER A 38 -4.15 -7.83 5.47
N ILE A 39 -3.43 -6.83 4.94
CA ILE A 39 -3.55 -5.45 5.40
C ILE A 39 -4.95 -4.90 5.09
N VAL A 40 -5.47 -5.10 3.88
CA VAL A 40 -6.82 -4.66 3.49
C VAL A 40 -7.87 -5.27 4.40
N THR A 41 -7.77 -6.56 4.71
CA THR A 41 -8.68 -7.25 5.64
C THR A 41 -8.64 -6.62 7.03
N GLN A 42 -7.46 -6.37 7.58
CA GLN A 42 -7.32 -5.70 8.88
C GLN A 42 -7.91 -4.28 8.88
N LEU A 43 -7.79 -3.55 7.77
CA LEU A 43 -8.41 -2.24 7.61
C LEU A 43 -9.94 -2.34 7.55
N MET A 44 -10.49 -3.34 6.86
CA MET A 44 -11.93 -3.60 6.79
C MET A 44 -12.52 -3.92 8.17
N GLU A 45 -11.77 -4.67 8.99
CA GLU A 45 -12.07 -5.00 10.39
C GLU A 45 -11.94 -3.81 11.37
N GLY A 46 -11.52 -2.64 10.88
CA GLY A 46 -11.40 -1.44 11.69
C GLY A 46 -10.12 -1.33 12.51
N LYS A 47 -9.12 -2.17 12.23
CA LYS A 47 -7.83 -2.15 12.94
C LYS A 47 -6.90 -1.00 12.49
N TYR A 48 -7.40 0.00 11.78
CA TYR A 48 -6.66 1.18 11.28
C TYR A 48 -5.65 1.78 12.27
N ARG A 49 -6.02 1.88 13.56
CA ARG A 49 -5.19 2.51 14.59
C ARG A 49 -3.92 1.74 14.96
N MET A 50 -3.81 0.45 14.59
CA MET A 50 -2.62 -0.36 14.86
C MET A 50 -1.44 -0.01 13.96
N PHE A 51 -1.69 0.58 12.80
CA PHE A 51 -0.67 0.88 11.80
C PHE A 51 0.11 2.15 12.15
N GLN A 52 1.37 2.22 11.70
CA GLN A 52 2.26 3.34 12.02
C GLN A 52 1.69 4.66 11.47
N LYS A 53 1.65 5.71 12.32
CA LYS A 53 1.34 7.08 11.87
C LYS A 53 2.42 7.57 10.91
N SER A 54 1.99 8.30 9.89
CA SER A 54 2.84 8.96 8.91
C SER A 54 2.44 10.44 8.81
N GLN A 55 2.95 11.15 7.81
CA GLN A 55 2.67 12.56 7.56
C GLN A 55 1.24 12.79 7.03
N ALA A 56 0.76 14.03 7.09
CA ALA A 56 -0.52 14.45 6.53
C ALA A 56 -1.74 13.60 6.96
N GLY A 57 -1.76 13.13 8.21
CA GLY A 57 -2.87 12.33 8.74
C GLY A 57 -2.96 10.91 8.18
N THR A 58 -1.95 10.47 7.42
CA THR A 58 -1.89 9.12 6.87
C THR A 58 -1.31 8.11 7.88
N ARG A 59 -1.54 6.84 7.59
CA ARG A 59 -0.87 5.70 8.22
C ARG A 59 -0.26 4.82 7.15
N SER A 60 0.66 3.95 7.56
CA SER A 60 1.35 3.08 6.62
C SER A 60 1.59 1.68 7.16
N ALA A 61 1.73 0.73 6.23
CA ALA A 61 2.15 -0.63 6.47
C ALA A 61 3.33 -0.99 5.55
N LEU A 62 4.19 -1.89 6.03
CA LEU A 62 5.29 -2.45 5.25
C LEU A 62 4.86 -3.80 4.69
N ILE A 63 5.09 -4.03 3.41
CA ILE A 63 4.71 -5.25 2.68
C ILE A 63 5.90 -5.76 1.86
N GLY A 64 5.86 -7.02 1.43
CA GLY A 64 6.86 -7.57 0.50
C GLY A 64 8.27 -7.52 1.09
N LYS A 65 8.46 -8.15 2.25
CA LYS A 65 9.72 -8.10 3.03
C LYS A 65 10.19 -6.68 3.39
N LYS A 66 9.26 -5.75 3.58
CA LYS A 66 9.54 -4.33 3.90
C LYS A 66 10.25 -3.60 2.76
N HIS A 67 10.07 -4.00 1.50
CA HIS A 67 10.55 -3.21 0.37
C HIS A 67 9.52 -2.21 -0.12
N VAL A 68 8.24 -2.43 0.15
CA VAL A 68 7.17 -1.53 -0.26
C VAL A 68 6.45 -1.01 0.97
N ARG A 69 6.09 0.27 0.93
CA ARG A 69 5.26 0.93 1.93
C ARG A 69 3.92 1.29 1.31
N MET A 70 2.85 0.75 1.89
CA MET A 70 1.48 1.08 1.54
C MET A 70 1.01 2.23 2.44
N PHE A 71 0.58 3.34 1.85
CA PHE A 71 0.02 4.49 2.55
C PHE A 71 -1.49 4.54 2.41
N PHE A 72 -2.18 4.85 3.51
CA PHE A 72 -3.63 4.95 3.55
C PHE A 72 -4.08 5.95 4.60
N ARG A 73 -5.29 6.48 4.44
CA ARG A 73 -5.92 7.38 5.42
C ARG A 73 -7.39 7.03 5.60
N LYS A 74 -7.91 7.30 6.78
CA LYS A 74 -9.35 7.28 7.03
C LYS A 74 -9.97 8.53 6.41
N GLU A 75 -10.89 8.35 5.47
CA GLU A 75 -11.61 9.45 4.81
C GLU A 75 -12.84 9.86 5.64
N ASN A 76 -13.54 8.88 6.20
CA ASN A 76 -14.66 9.08 7.13
C ASN A 76 -14.83 7.81 7.99
N GLU A 77 -15.85 7.78 8.85
CA GLU A 77 -16.10 6.65 9.77
C GLU A 77 -16.18 5.28 9.09
N ASN A 78 -16.63 5.24 7.83
CA ASN A 78 -16.89 4.00 7.12
C ASN A 78 -15.91 3.73 5.97
N GLN A 79 -14.98 4.63 5.65
CA GLN A 79 -14.11 4.52 4.49
C GLN A 79 -12.63 4.80 4.79
N ILE A 80 -11.77 3.93 4.27
CA ILE A 80 -10.33 4.13 4.16
C ILE A 80 -9.94 4.21 2.69
N ASN A 81 -9.13 5.21 2.38
CA ASN A 81 -8.52 5.37 1.07
C ASN A 81 -7.07 4.89 1.14
N VAL A 82 -6.71 3.93 0.28
CA VAL A 82 -5.32 3.60 -0.03
C VAL A 82 -4.83 4.61 -1.05
N ILE A 83 -3.74 5.30 -0.71
CA ILE A 83 -3.26 6.48 -1.43
C ILE A 83 -2.14 6.11 -2.39
N LEU A 84 -1.18 5.30 -1.93
CA LEU A 84 0.05 5.04 -2.67
C LEU A 84 0.69 3.74 -2.19
N PHE A 85 1.27 2.98 -3.12
CA PHE A 85 2.27 1.97 -2.83
C PHE A 85 3.64 2.50 -3.25
N PHE A 86 4.57 2.61 -2.31
CA PHE A 86 5.89 3.18 -2.57
C PHE A 86 6.97 2.11 -2.41
N ASP A 87 7.68 1.80 -3.49
CA ASP A 87 8.90 1.00 -3.41
C ASP A 87 10.02 1.82 -2.75
N MET A 88 10.40 1.44 -1.55
CA MET A 88 11.36 2.14 -0.71
C MET A 88 12.81 2.03 -1.20
N ARG A 89 13.06 1.28 -2.28
CA ARG A 89 14.36 1.23 -2.96
C ARG A 89 14.51 2.33 -4.01
N GLN A 90 13.42 3.00 -4.37
CA GLN A 90 13.43 4.10 -5.34
C GLN A 90 13.85 5.43 -4.68
N ASN A 91 14.30 6.39 -5.51
CA ASN A 91 14.60 7.75 -5.05
C ASN A 91 13.34 8.37 -4.41
N PRO A 92 13.39 8.81 -3.13
CA PRO A 92 12.25 9.42 -2.44
C PRO A 92 11.71 10.69 -3.11
N GLU A 93 12.49 11.40 -3.92
CA GLU A 93 12.02 12.59 -4.64
C GLU A 93 10.90 12.27 -5.65
N LYS A 94 10.83 11.03 -6.16
CA LYS A 94 9.73 10.59 -7.03
C LYS A 94 8.35 10.66 -6.37
N ILE A 95 8.27 10.71 -5.04
CA ILE A 95 7.00 10.86 -4.32
C ILE A 95 6.37 12.22 -4.60
N ILE A 96 7.18 13.27 -4.80
CA ILE A 96 6.69 14.64 -5.04
C ILE A 96 5.97 14.70 -6.39
N ASP A 97 6.43 13.95 -7.40
CA ASP A 97 5.82 13.93 -8.73
C ASP A 97 4.49 13.18 -8.79
N LEU A 98 4.16 12.39 -7.76
CA LEU A 98 2.97 11.52 -7.69
C LEU A 98 1.84 12.10 -6.84
N LEU A 99 2.06 13.22 -6.13
CA LEU A 99 1.12 13.86 -5.20
C LEU A 99 0.64 15.22 -5.74
#